data_AF-A0A6G0YUD7-F1
#
_entry.id   AF-A0A6G0YUD7-F1
#
_cell.length_a   1.000
_cell.length_b   1.000
_cell.length_c   1.000
_cell.angle_alpha   90.00
_cell.angle_beta   90.00
_cell.angle_gamma   90.00
#
_symmetry.space_group_name_H-M   'P 1'
#
loop_
_entity.id
_entity.type
_entity.pdbx_description
1 polymer ?
#
loop_
_entity_poly.entity_id
_entity_poly.type
_entity_poly.pdbx_seq_one_letter_code
_entity_poly.pdbx_strand_id
1 'polypeptide(L)'
;MANKSNKTRLIERTNYKRSKYCIVGIPESINNDVDQEIFDDDDFYHKLFRDYIENKTADVSDVTDSTQLGKQWLQLQKLRTEE
;
A
#
# COMPACT_ATOMS: atom_id res chain seq x y z
N MET A 1 13.09 3.75 -17.57
CA MET A 1 12.15 3.03 -18.45
C MET A 1 12.26 1.55 -18.15
N ALA A 2 11.24 0.92 -17.56
CA ALA A 2 11.29 -0.49 -17.20
C ALA A 2 11.35 -1.35 -18.47
N ASN A 3 12.46 -2.06 -18.63
CA ASN A 3 12.67 -2.97 -19.74
C ASN A 3 11.65 -4.13 -19.61
N LYS A 4 10.69 -4.22 -20.55
CA LYS A 4 9.69 -5.29 -20.63
C LYS A 4 10.33 -6.62 -21.11
N SER A 5 11.57 -6.88 -20.72
CA SER A 5 12.36 -8.01 -21.17
C SER A 5 12.27 -9.14 -20.15
N ASN A 6 11.70 -10.26 -20.59
CA ASN A 6 11.39 -11.50 -19.88
C ASN A 6 10.14 -11.51 -19.00
N LYS A 7 8.98 -11.64 -19.66
CA LYS A 7 7.70 -12.01 -19.04
C LYS A 7 7.82 -13.27 -18.16
N THR A 8 8.57 -14.26 -18.61
CA THR A 8 8.79 -15.53 -17.89
C THR A 8 9.46 -15.30 -16.54
N ARG A 9 10.56 -14.53 -16.54
CA ARG A 9 11.28 -14.16 -15.31
C ARG A 9 10.43 -13.33 -14.36
N LEU A 10 9.52 -12.50 -14.89
CA LEU A 10 8.60 -11.72 -14.08
C LEU A 10 7.58 -12.63 -13.38
N ILE A 11 7.00 -13.59 -14.13
CA ILE A 11 6.05 -14.58 -13.59
C ILE A 11 6.73 -15.43 -12.50
N GLU A 12 7.93 -15.94 -12.75
CA GLU A 12 8.69 -16.72 -11.76
C GLU A 12 8.97 -15.92 -10.48
N ARG A 13 9.22 -14.61 -10.60
CA ARG A 13 9.42 -13.73 -9.44
C ARG A 13 8.16 -13.45 -8.64
N THR A 14 6.99 -13.42 -9.28
CA THR A 14 5.71 -13.12 -8.61
C THR A 14 5.07 -14.35 -8.00
N ASN A 15 5.38 -15.54 -8.50
CA ASN A 15 4.86 -16.81 -7.99
C ASN A 15 5.57 -17.32 -6.73
N TYR A 16 6.61 -16.62 -6.28
CA TYR A 16 7.36 -16.98 -5.08
C TYR A 16 6.73 -16.31 -3.85
N LYS A 17 6.37 -17.10 -2.83
CA LYS A 17 5.84 -16.58 -1.56
C LYS A 17 6.93 -15.87 -0.76
N ARG A 18 6.73 -14.61 -0.39
CA ARG A 18 7.62 -13.85 0.52
C ARG A 18 7.08 -13.78 1.94
N SER A 19 5.77 -13.94 2.08
CA SER A 19 5.07 -13.95 3.37
C SER A 19 4.62 -15.37 3.74
N LYS A 20 4.79 -15.72 5.02
CA LYS A 20 4.31 -17.00 5.58
C LYS A 20 2.84 -16.85 5.95
N TYR A 21 1.92 -17.32 5.11
CA TYR A 21 0.49 -17.40 5.42
C TYR A 21 -0.05 -18.82 5.18
N CYS A 22 -1.08 -19.16 5.94
CA CYS A 22 -1.79 -20.44 5.82
C CYS A 22 -3.10 -20.19 5.06
N ILE A 23 -3.37 -20.99 4.02
CA ILE A 23 -4.65 -20.94 3.33
C ILE A 23 -5.64 -21.75 4.15
N VAL A 24 -6.69 -21.08 4.63
CA VAL A 24 -7.75 -21.73 5.41
C VAL A 24 -8.40 -22.81 4.55
N GLY A 25 -8.37 -24.06 5.02
CA GLY A 25 -8.93 -25.21 4.30
C GLY A 25 -7.92 -26.01 3.47
N ILE A 26 -6.67 -25.56 3.33
CA ILE A 26 -5.60 -26.30 2.63
C ILE A 26 -4.39 -26.46 3.57
N PRO A 27 -4.32 -27.54 4.37
CA PRO A 27 -3.26 -27.72 5.36
C PRO A 27 -1.86 -27.87 4.73
N GLU A 28 -1.79 -28.29 3.46
CA GLU A 28 -0.54 -28.49 2.72
C GLU A 28 0.04 -27.19 2.11
N SER A 29 -0.69 -26.06 2.17
CA SER A 29 -0.26 -24.80 1.55
C SER A 29 1.02 -24.20 2.13
N ILE A 30 1.50 -24.76 3.24
CA ILE A 30 2.64 -24.30 4.02
C ILE A 30 3.98 -24.72 3.38
N ASN A 31 3.99 -25.78 2.55
CA ASN A 31 5.23 -26.41 2.08
C ASN A 31 5.67 -26.01 0.65
N ASN A 32 4.87 -25.24 -0.08
CA ASN A 32 5.20 -24.83 -1.44
C ASN A 32 5.63 -23.36 -1.47
N ASP A 33 6.93 -23.14 -1.68
CA ASP A 33 7.53 -21.81 -1.85
C ASP A 33 7.12 -21.14 -3.17
N VAL A 34 6.74 -21.94 -4.17
CA VAL A 34 6.29 -21.49 -5.49
C VAL A 34 4.85 -21.94 -5.68
N ASP A 35 3.98 -20.99 -5.96
CA ASP A 35 2.57 -21.23 -6.26
C ASP A 35 2.19 -20.49 -7.56
N GLN A 36 1.70 -21.21 -8.55
CA GLN A 36 1.37 -20.63 -9.86
C GLN A 36 0.06 -19.85 -9.86
N GLU A 37 -0.82 -20.09 -8.88
CA GLU A 37 -2.10 -19.39 -8.75
C GLU A 37 -2.00 -18.14 -7.87
N ILE A 38 -0.88 -17.99 -7.14
CA ILE A 38 -0.68 -16.89 -6.20
C ILE A 38 0.38 -15.94 -6.75
N PHE A 39 -0.03 -14.69 -6.93
CA PHE A 39 0.87 -13.58 -7.13
C PHE A 39 1.11 -12.92 -5.77
N ASP A 40 2.37 -12.86 -5.34
CA ASP A 40 2.74 -12.13 -4.13
C ASP A 40 2.66 -10.61 -4.37
N ASP A 41 1.48 -10.06 -4.12
CA ASP A 41 1.14 -8.65 -4.32
C ASP A 41 1.42 -7.77 -3.09
N ASP A 42 2.10 -8.28 -2.06
CA ASP A 42 2.41 -7.50 -0.84
C ASP A 42 3.20 -6.22 -1.19
N ASP A 43 4.21 -6.34 -2.05
CA ASP A 43 4.99 -5.21 -2.57
C ASP A 43 4.12 -4.22 -3.37
N PHE A 44 3.10 -4.73 -4.08
CA PHE A 44 2.20 -3.90 -4.88
C PHE A 44 1.32 -3.05 -3.97
N TYR A 45 0.73 -3.64 -2.93
CA TYR A 45 -0.05 -2.89 -1.94
C TYR A 45 0.82 -1.89 -1.18
N HIS A 46 2.03 -2.28 -0.77
CA HIS A 46 2.97 -1.36 -0.12
C HIS A 46 3.35 -0.18 -1.02
N LYS A 47 3.55 -0.43 -2.32
CA LYS A 47 3.79 0.64 -3.30
C LYS A 47 2.57 1.54 -3.45
N LEU A 48 1.37 0.99 -3.63
CA LEU A 48 0.14 1.77 -3.78
C LEU A 48 -0.14 2.62 -2.53
N PHE A 49 0.11 2.07 -1.34
CA PHE A 49 -0.01 2.79 -0.09
C PHE A 49 1.01 3.92 0.04
N ARG A 50 2.27 3.66 -0.33
CA ARG A 50 3.31 4.68 -0.40
C ARG A 50 2.91 5.81 -1.36
N ASP A 51 2.54 5.47 -2.60
CA ASP A 51 2.14 6.43 -3.62
C ASP A 51 0.91 7.25 -3.15
N TYR A 52 -0.04 6.61 -2.45
CA TYR A 52 -1.20 7.29 -1.86
C TYR A 52 -0.80 8.29 -0.76
N ILE A 53 0.08 7.87 0.16
CA ILE A 53 0.62 8.77 1.20
C ILE A 53 1.37 9.91 0.54
N GLU A 54 2.27 9.64 -0.39
CA GLU A 54 3.08 10.65 -1.07
C GLU A 54 2.19 11.66 -1.80
N ASN A 55 1.16 11.23 -2.54
CA ASN A 55 0.21 12.17 -3.18
C ASN A 55 -0.54 13.02 -2.16
N LYS A 56 -1.11 12.40 -1.12
CA LYS A 56 -1.91 13.11 -0.12
C LYS A 56 -1.05 14.02 0.76
N THR A 57 0.18 13.62 1.03
CA THR A 57 1.16 14.45 1.75
C THR A 57 1.78 15.50 0.85
N ALA A 58 1.86 15.33 -0.47
CA ALA A 58 2.23 16.39 -1.40
C ALA A 58 1.15 17.48 -1.41
N ASP A 59 -0.13 17.08 -1.52
CA ASP A 59 -1.26 17.99 -1.35
C ASP A 59 -1.23 18.70 0.02
N VAL A 60 -0.87 17.96 1.08
CA VAL A 60 -0.74 18.52 2.44
C VAL A 60 0.58 19.28 2.65
N SER A 61 1.61 19.07 1.85
CA SER A 61 2.88 19.80 1.97
C SER A 61 2.72 21.25 1.52
N ASP A 62 1.83 21.52 0.56
CA ASP A 62 1.31 22.87 0.28
C ASP A 62 0.39 23.40 1.41
N VAL A 63 -0.12 22.53 2.29
CA VAL A 63 -0.94 22.84 3.49
C VAL A 63 -0.10 22.92 4.78
N THR A 64 1.19 22.59 4.76
CA THR A 64 2.10 22.75 5.92
C THR A 64 2.48 24.19 6.22
N ASP A 65 1.85 25.14 5.55
CA ASP A 65 1.80 26.51 6.03
C ASP A 65 1.11 26.48 7.41
N SER A 66 1.86 26.77 8.48
CA SER A 66 1.42 26.82 9.90
C SER A 66 0.02 27.46 10.06
N THR A 67 -0.26 28.43 9.20
CA THR A 67 -1.52 29.15 9.04
C THR A 67 -2.73 28.27 8.67
N GLN A 68 -2.58 27.27 7.80
CA GLN A 68 -3.69 26.39 7.39
C GLN A 68 -4.06 25.37 8.47
N LEU A 69 -3.06 24.84 9.20
CA LEU A 69 -3.29 23.96 10.33
C LEU A 69 -4.06 24.70 11.45
N GLY A 70 -3.71 25.97 11.72
CA GLY A 70 -4.45 26.83 12.63
C GLY A 70 -5.90 27.07 12.21
N LYS A 71 -6.17 27.24 10.89
CA LYS A 71 -7.52 27.39 10.34
C LYS A 71 -8.36 26.12 10.53
N GLN A 72 -7.80 24.94 10.27
CA GLN A 72 -8.48 23.66 10.52
C GLN A 72 -8.81 23.47 12.00
N TRP A 73 -7.89 23.84 12.89
CA TRP A 73 -8.10 23.73 14.33
C TRP A 73 -9.22 24.65 14.84
N LEU A 74 -9.29 25.88 14.32
CA LEU A 74 -10.40 26.81 14.57
C LEU A 74 -11.74 26.29 14.05
N GLN A 75 -11.78 25.66 12.87
CA GLN A 75 -12.99 25.03 12.34
C GLN A 75 -13.48 23.89 13.25
N LEU A 76 -12.57 23.05 13.73
CA LEU A 76 -12.90 21.99 14.67
C LEU A 76 -13.40 22.50 16.03
N GLN A 77 -12.92 23.67 16.48
CA GLN A 77 -13.48 24.31 17.67
C GLN A 77 -14.90 24.79 17.44
N LYS A 78 -15.18 25.46 16.31
CA LYS A 78 -16.54 25.93 15.99
C LYS A 78 -17.56 24.80 15.97
N LEU A 79 -17.24 23.70 15.29
CA LEU A 79 -18.09 22.52 15.23
C LEU A 79 -18.35 21.88 16.60
N ARG A 80 -17.44 22.06 17.56
CA ARG A 80 -17.56 21.51 18.92
C ARG A 80 -18.31 22.43 19.88
N THR A 81 -18.37 23.72 19.57
CA THR A 81 -19.15 24.72 20.30
C THR A 81 -20.55 24.93 19.73
N GLU A 82 -20.84 24.38 18.55
CA GLU A 82 -22.16 24.41 17.91
C GLU A 82 -23.06 23.21 18.32
N GLU A 83 -22.74 22.53 19.43
CA GLU A 83 -23.67 21.64 20.16
C GLU A 83 -24.32 22.33 21.36
#